data_AF-E2BV93-F1
#
_entry.id   AF-E2BV93-F1
#
_cell.length_a   1.000
_cell.length_b   1.000
_cell.length_c   1.000
_cell.angle_alpha   90.00
_cell.angle_beta   90.00
_cell.angle_gamma   90.00
#
_symmetry.space_group_name_H-M   'P 1'
#
loop_
_entity.id
_entity.type
_entity.pdbx_description
1 polymer ?
#
loop_
_entity_poly.entity_id
_entity_poly.type
_entity_poly.pdbx_seq_one_letter_code
_entity_poly.pdbx_strand_id
1 'polypeptide(L)'
;IHTHIYIHTYIHTYIHTYIHTYIHTYIHTYIHTYIHTYIHTYIHTYIHTYIHTYIHTYIHTYIHTYIHTYIHTYIHTYIHTYIHTYIHTYIHTYIHTYIHTYIHTYIHTYIHTYIHTYIHTYIHTYIHTYIHTYIHTYIHTYIHTYIHTYIHTYIHTYIHTYIHTYIHTYIHTYIHTYIHTYIHTYIHTYIHTYIHTYIHTYIHTYIHTYIHTYIHTYIHTYIHTYIHTYILTHIFIHIHTRARARVHHTYV
;
A
#
# COMPACT_ATOMS: atom_id res chain seq x y z
N ILE A 1 -33.37 130.64 112.97
CA ILE A 1 -34.40 129.58 112.74
C ILE A 1 -34.67 129.41 111.24
N HIS A 2 -35.04 130.48 110.52
CA HIS A 2 -35.36 130.41 109.08
C HIS A 2 -34.20 129.92 108.18
N THR A 3 -32.96 130.33 108.46
CA THR A 3 -31.76 129.90 107.73
C THR A 3 -31.43 128.42 107.97
N HIS A 4 -31.59 127.94 109.20
CA HIS A 4 -31.31 126.54 109.56
C HIS A 4 -32.32 125.58 108.93
N ILE A 5 -33.61 125.95 108.89
CA ILE A 5 -34.64 125.12 108.23
C ILE A 5 -34.39 125.07 106.73
N TYR A 6 -34.11 126.20 106.08
CA TYR A 6 -33.88 126.26 104.63
C TYR A 6 -32.63 125.46 104.21
N ILE A 7 -31.53 125.60 104.97
CA ILE A 7 -30.30 124.84 104.74
C ILE A 7 -30.55 123.34 104.96
N HIS A 8 -31.25 122.95 106.04
CA HIS A 8 -31.56 121.54 106.30
C HIS A 8 -32.47 120.94 105.23
N THR A 9 -33.54 121.63 104.83
CA THR A 9 -34.43 121.13 103.78
C THR A 9 -33.74 121.07 102.43
N TYR A 10 -32.93 122.06 102.06
CA TYR A 10 -32.21 122.07 100.80
C TYR A 10 -31.13 120.98 100.76
N ILE A 11 -30.37 120.81 101.84
CA ILE A 11 -29.38 119.74 101.94
C ILE A 11 -30.08 118.37 101.94
N HIS A 12 -31.16 118.19 102.70
CA HIS A 12 -31.86 116.92 102.75
C HIS A 12 -32.51 116.56 101.41
N THR A 13 -33.20 117.50 100.74
CA THR A 13 -33.81 117.21 99.43
C THR A 13 -32.76 117.04 98.36
N TYR A 14 -31.70 117.85 98.32
CA TYR A 14 -30.62 117.69 97.34
C TYR A 14 -29.87 116.38 97.56
N ILE A 15 -29.48 116.06 98.79
CA ILE A 15 -28.80 114.80 99.10
C ILE A 15 -29.74 113.62 98.85
N HIS A 16 -30.98 113.64 99.32
CA HIS A 16 -31.91 112.52 99.13
C HIS A 16 -32.25 112.33 97.66
N THR A 17 -32.56 113.39 96.91
CA THR A 17 -32.88 113.25 95.48
C THR A 17 -31.65 112.86 94.68
N TYR A 18 -30.48 113.47 94.92
CA TYR A 18 -29.25 113.11 94.22
C TYR A 18 -28.83 111.69 94.54
N ILE A 19 -28.74 111.32 95.82
CA ILE A 19 -28.36 109.96 96.23
C ILE A 19 -29.41 108.95 95.76
N HIS A 20 -30.71 109.17 96.02
CA HIS A 20 -31.72 108.20 95.65
C HIS A 20 -31.83 108.06 94.13
N THR A 21 -31.92 109.16 93.37
CA THR A 21 -32.03 109.05 91.90
C THR A 21 -30.74 108.53 91.29
N TYR A 22 -29.58 109.05 91.67
CA TYR A 22 -28.31 108.60 91.09
C TYR A 22 -28.02 107.15 91.47
N ILE A 23 -28.08 106.80 92.76
CA ILE A 23 -27.79 105.42 93.19
C ILE A 23 -28.87 104.47 92.69
N HIS A 24 -30.17 104.77 92.82
CA HIS A 24 -31.20 103.84 92.36
C HIS A 24 -31.18 103.68 90.84
N THR A 25 -31.10 104.76 90.07
CA THR A 25 -31.09 104.63 88.60
C THR A 25 -29.79 104.01 88.13
N TYR A 26 -28.63 104.39 88.66
CA TYR A 26 -27.36 103.78 88.28
C TYR A 26 -27.31 102.30 88.66
N ILE A 27 -27.63 101.95 89.91
CA ILE A 27 -27.63 100.55 90.35
C ILE A 27 -28.69 99.75 89.61
N HIS A 28 -29.93 100.23 89.50
CA HIS A 28 -30.97 99.48 88.82
C HIS A 28 -30.67 99.31 87.33
N THR A 29 -30.28 100.38 86.62
CA THR A 29 -29.97 100.26 85.19
C THR A 29 -28.71 99.45 84.97
N TYR A 30 -27.64 99.66 85.74
CA TYR A 30 -26.41 98.89 85.60
C TYR A 30 -26.63 97.42 85.93
N ILE A 31 -27.23 97.10 87.08
CA ILE A 31 -27.50 95.72 87.47
C ILE A 31 -28.50 95.07 86.52
N HIS A 32 -29.63 95.72 86.21
CA HIS A 32 -30.62 95.12 85.31
C HIS A 32 -30.06 94.94 83.90
N THR A 33 -29.41 95.94 83.32
CA THR A 33 -28.84 95.79 81.97
C THR A 33 -27.70 94.81 81.97
N TYR A 34 -26.77 94.86 82.93
CA TYR A 34 -25.66 93.92 83.00
C TYR A 34 -26.15 92.50 83.23
N ILE A 35 -26.99 92.25 84.23
CA ILE A 35 -27.52 90.91 84.51
C ILE A 35 -28.38 90.42 83.35
N HIS A 36 -29.34 91.22 82.86
CA HIS A 36 -30.22 90.77 81.79
C HIS A 36 -29.44 90.55 80.50
N THR A 37 -28.59 91.48 80.07
CA THR A 37 -27.82 91.30 78.83
C THR A 37 -26.80 90.19 78.99
N TYR A 38 -26.03 90.13 80.08
CA TYR A 38 -25.04 89.09 80.28
C TYR A 38 -25.69 87.72 80.41
N ILE A 39 -26.69 87.54 81.27
CA ILE A 39 -27.35 86.24 81.45
C ILE A 39 -28.12 85.86 80.18
N HIS A 40 -28.92 86.74 79.60
CA HIS A 40 -29.68 86.39 78.40
C HIS A 40 -28.75 86.11 77.21
N THR A 41 -27.77 86.97 76.94
CA THR A 41 -26.86 86.72 75.81
C THR A 41 -25.99 85.51 76.08
N TYR A 42 -25.41 85.35 77.26
CA TYR A 42 -24.57 84.21 77.58
C TYR A 42 -25.36 82.91 77.55
N ILE A 43 -26.49 82.82 78.26
CA ILE A 43 -27.31 81.61 78.27
C ILE A 43 -27.88 81.33 76.89
N HIS A 44 -28.48 82.31 76.21
CA HIS A 44 -29.06 82.07 74.89
C HIS A 44 -27.98 81.71 73.88
N THR A 45 -26.88 82.47 73.78
CA THR A 45 -25.84 82.15 72.80
C THR A 45 -25.14 80.86 73.16
N TYR A 46 -24.74 80.63 74.40
CA TYR A 46 -24.05 79.42 74.80
C TYR A 46 -24.94 78.19 74.63
N ILE A 47 -26.16 78.20 75.18
CA ILE A 47 -27.06 77.05 75.08
C ILE A 47 -27.50 76.85 73.63
N HIS A 48 -27.95 77.88 72.92
CA HIS A 48 -28.39 77.72 71.54
C HIS A 48 -27.24 77.27 70.64
N THR A 49 -26.09 77.93 70.69
CA THR A 49 -24.96 77.55 69.83
C THR A 49 -24.41 76.19 70.24
N TYR A 50 -24.23 75.89 71.52
CA TYR A 50 -23.72 74.60 71.96
C TYR A 50 -24.69 73.47 71.62
N ILE A 51 -25.97 73.59 71.97
CA ILE A 51 -26.97 72.55 71.67
C ILE A 51 -27.16 72.43 70.17
N HIS A 52 -27.36 73.52 69.44
CA HIS A 52 -27.57 73.45 67.99
C HIS A 52 -26.33 72.90 67.29
N THR A 53 -25.13 73.43 67.57
CA THR A 53 -23.92 72.92 66.90
C THR A 53 -23.61 71.50 67.34
N TYR A 54 -23.67 71.16 68.61
CA TYR A 54 -23.38 69.81 69.08
C TYR A 54 -24.39 68.81 68.54
N ILE A 55 -25.69 69.06 68.70
CA ILE A 55 -26.72 68.14 68.20
C ILE A 55 -26.70 68.07 66.68
N HIS A 56 -26.68 69.21 65.98
CA HIS A 56 -26.67 69.20 64.51
C HIS A 56 -25.40 68.55 63.99
N THR A 57 -24.21 68.95 64.45
CA THR A 57 -22.97 68.36 63.95
C THR A 57 -22.85 66.91 64.36
N TYR A 58 -23.12 66.53 65.60
CA TYR A 58 -23.02 65.14 66.04
C TYR A 58 -24.02 64.26 65.31
N ILE A 59 -25.31 64.62 65.29
CA ILE A 59 -26.33 63.81 64.63
C ILE A 59 -26.09 63.80 63.12
N HIS A 60 -25.90 64.96 62.49
CA HIS A 60 -25.68 65.00 61.04
C HIS A 60 -24.41 64.26 60.67
N THR A 61 -23.27 64.54 61.29
CA THR A 61 -22.02 63.85 60.93
C THR A 61 -22.07 62.39 61.28
N TYR A 62 -22.54 61.99 62.46
CA TYR A 62 -22.59 60.58 62.84
C TYR A 62 -23.57 59.81 61.97
N ILE A 63 -24.81 60.28 61.81
CA ILE A 63 -25.80 59.58 60.98
C ILE A 63 -25.38 59.60 59.51
N HIS A 64 -24.99 60.76 58.97
CA HIS A 64 -24.58 60.84 57.57
C HIS A 64 -23.34 59.99 57.31
N THR A 65 -22.29 60.13 58.12
CA THR A 65 -21.07 59.33 57.90
C THR A 65 -21.31 57.86 58.15
N TYR A 66 -22.02 57.47 59.21
CA TYR A 66 -22.28 56.05 59.50
C TYR A 66 -23.16 55.43 58.42
N ILE A 67 -24.30 56.06 58.08
CA ILE A 67 -25.20 55.54 57.05
C ILE A 67 -24.51 55.56 55.69
N HIS A 68 -23.90 56.68 55.29
CA HIS A 68 -23.24 56.76 53.99
C HIS A 68 -22.09 55.77 53.91
N THR A 69 -21.19 55.71 54.89
CA THR A 69 -20.05 54.78 54.85
C THR A 69 -20.53 53.34 54.95
N TYR A 70 -21.46 52.99 55.85
CA TYR A 70 -21.94 51.63 55.97
C TYR A 70 -22.68 51.19 54.71
N ILE A 71 -23.65 51.96 54.23
CA ILE A 71 -24.40 51.61 53.02
C ILE A 71 -23.50 51.61 51.81
N HIS A 72 -22.69 52.66 51.60
CA HIS A 72 -21.81 52.72 50.44
C HIS A 72 -20.78 51.60 50.48
N THR A 73 -20.06 51.40 51.59
CA THR A 73 -19.05 50.34 51.67
C THR A 73 -19.69 48.98 51.60
N TYR A 74 -20.78 48.69 52.31
CA TYR A 74 -21.42 47.38 52.29
C TYR A 74 -22.00 47.08 50.91
N ILE A 75 -22.80 47.99 50.32
CA ILE A 75 -23.40 47.77 49.00
C ILE A 75 -22.31 47.73 47.94
N HIS A 76 -21.37 48.68 47.92
CA HIS A 76 -20.32 48.69 46.91
C HIS A 76 -19.43 47.45 47.04
N THR A 77 -18.95 47.11 48.24
CA THR A 77 -18.09 45.93 48.40
C THR A 77 -18.85 44.66 48.13
N TYR A 78 -20.07 44.48 48.65
CA TYR A 78 -20.86 43.28 48.42
C TYR A 78 -21.22 43.11 46.95
N ILE A 79 -21.78 44.14 46.31
CA ILE A 79 -22.16 44.07 44.89
C ILE A 79 -20.92 43.92 44.03
N HIS A 80 -19.88 44.74 44.23
CA HIS A 80 -18.67 44.66 43.43
C HIS A 80 -17.98 43.31 43.62
N THR A 81 -17.75 42.86 44.85
CA THR A 81 -17.07 41.57 45.06
C THR A 81 -17.93 40.41 44.59
N TYR A 82 -19.23 40.37 44.88
CA TYR A 82 -20.10 39.28 44.45
C TYR A 82 -20.22 39.24 42.94
N ILE A 83 -20.54 40.36 42.29
CA ILE A 83 -20.68 40.41 40.83
C ILE A 83 -19.34 40.15 40.17
N HIS A 84 -18.26 40.81 40.59
CA HIS A 84 -16.95 40.60 39.99
C HIS A 84 -16.48 39.17 40.18
N THR A 85 -16.52 38.62 41.40
CA THR A 85 -16.07 37.24 41.63
C THR A 85 -16.97 36.25 40.92
N TYR A 86 -18.30 36.39 40.99
CA TYR A 86 -19.22 35.46 40.33
C TYR A 86 -19.08 35.51 38.82
N ILE A 87 -19.13 36.69 38.21
CA ILE A 87 -18.99 36.84 36.76
C ILE A 87 -17.60 36.41 36.32
N HIS A 88 -16.54 36.90 36.97
CA HIS A 88 -15.17 36.54 36.58
C HIS A 88 -14.94 35.05 36.74
N THR A 89 -15.27 34.45 37.89
CA THR A 89 -15.07 33.02 38.09
C THR A 89 -15.93 32.22 37.14
N TYR A 90 -17.25 32.48 37.05
CA TYR A 90 -18.14 31.71 36.19
C TYR A 90 -17.74 31.83 34.71
N ILE A 91 -17.54 33.04 34.19
CA ILE A 91 -17.16 33.25 32.79
C ILE A 91 -15.78 32.67 32.54
N HIS A 92 -14.78 32.98 33.38
CA HIS A 92 -13.43 32.46 33.19
C HIS A 92 -13.41 30.94 33.27
N THR A 93 -13.99 30.33 34.31
CA THR A 93 -14.01 28.87 34.43
C THR A 93 -14.81 28.27 33.30
N TYR A 94 -16.02 28.73 33.01
CA TYR A 94 -16.86 28.13 31.98
C TYR A 94 -16.23 28.25 30.59
N ILE A 95 -15.79 29.44 30.20
CA ILE A 95 -15.15 29.67 28.90
C ILE A 95 -13.83 28.90 28.83
N HIS A 96 -12.97 29.02 29.85
CA HIS A 96 -11.69 28.33 29.84
C HIS A 96 -11.89 26.81 29.81
N THR A 97 -12.74 26.24 30.67
CA THR A 97 -12.98 24.80 30.67
C THR A 97 -13.63 24.38 29.38
N TYR A 98 -14.68 25.05 28.90
CA TYR A 98 -15.38 24.65 27.70
C TYR A 98 -14.49 24.73 26.47
N ILE A 99 -13.79 25.86 26.26
CA ILE A 99 -12.88 26.03 25.13
C ILE A 99 -11.72 25.06 25.25
N HIS A 100 -11.06 24.96 26.41
CA HIS A 100 -9.94 24.06 26.59
C HIS A 100 -10.37 22.61 26.38
N THR A 101 -11.44 22.14 27.05
CA THR A 101 -11.90 20.77 26.87
C THR A 101 -12.34 20.53 25.45
N TYR A 102 -13.19 21.37 24.86
CA TYR A 102 -13.72 21.16 23.52
C TYR A 102 -12.61 21.17 22.47
N ILE A 103 -11.76 22.21 22.46
CA ILE A 103 -10.67 22.32 21.49
C ILE A 103 -9.66 21.21 21.72
N HIS A 104 -9.23 20.97 22.96
CA HIS A 104 -8.25 19.92 23.24
C HIS A 104 -8.81 18.55 22.89
N THR A 105 -10.02 18.20 23.33
CA THR A 105 -10.60 16.89 23.00
C THR A 105 -10.86 16.76 21.52
N TYR A 106 -11.41 17.78 20.85
CA TYR A 106 -11.73 17.71 19.42
C TYR A 106 -10.46 17.61 18.59
N ILE A 107 -9.49 18.51 18.80
CA ILE A 107 -8.21 18.49 18.07
C ILE A 107 -7.45 17.20 18.39
N HIS A 108 -7.30 16.83 19.65
CA HIS A 108 -6.59 15.62 20.02
C HIS A 108 -7.26 14.38 19.44
N THR A 109 -8.57 14.20 19.62
CA THR A 109 -9.27 13.03 19.07
C THR A 109 -9.27 13.04 17.56
N TYR A 110 -9.58 14.16 16.89
CA TYR A 110 -9.61 14.23 15.44
C TYR A 110 -8.23 13.99 14.84
N ILE A 111 -7.19 14.71 15.30
CA ILE A 111 -5.83 14.53 14.78
C ILE A 111 -5.31 13.14 15.10
N HIS A 112 -5.46 12.66 16.35
CA HIS A 112 -4.96 11.35 16.72
C HIS A 112 -5.68 10.25 15.94
N THR A 113 -7.02 10.27 15.87
CA THR A 113 -7.77 9.26 15.12
C THR A 113 -7.49 9.36 13.63
N TYR A 114 -7.50 10.55 13.03
CA TYR A 114 -7.24 10.73 11.60
C TYR A 114 -5.82 10.29 11.24
N ILE A 115 -4.79 10.78 11.95
CA ILE A 115 -3.40 10.40 11.68
C ILE A 115 -3.19 8.91 11.94
N HIS A 116 -3.65 8.39 13.08
CA HIS A 116 -3.47 6.98 13.41
C HIS A 116 -4.19 6.10 12.38
N THR A 117 -5.46 6.37 12.08
CA THR A 117 -6.22 5.58 11.09
C THR A 117 -5.61 5.73 9.70
N TYR A 118 -5.28 6.93 9.24
CA TYR A 118 -4.71 7.16 7.92
C TYR A 118 -3.33 6.49 7.78
N ILE A 119 -2.41 6.72 8.72
CA ILE A 119 -1.08 6.11 8.68
C ILE A 119 -1.21 4.59 8.82
N HIS A 120 -1.96 4.10 9.79
CA HIS A 120 -2.11 2.66 9.99
C HIS A 120 -2.75 2.00 8.78
N THR A 121 -3.88 2.51 8.29
CA THR A 121 -4.55 1.92 7.13
C THR A 121 -3.71 2.05 5.87
N TYR A 122 -3.12 3.22 5.58
CA TYR A 122 -2.31 3.42 4.39
C TYR A 122 -1.04 2.57 4.42
N ILE A 123 -0.26 2.62 5.50
CA ILE A 123 0.98 1.84 5.61
C ILE A 123 0.64 0.35 5.64
N HIS A 124 -0.32 -0.09 6.46
CA HIS A 124 -0.66 -1.50 6.53
C HIS A 124 -1.20 -2.01 5.20
N THR A 125 -2.15 -1.32 4.57
CA THR A 125 -2.70 -1.76 3.29
C THR A 125 -1.66 -1.69 2.19
N TYR A 126 -0.88 -0.62 2.08
CA TYR A 126 0.14 -0.48 1.05
C TYR A 126 1.25 -1.52 1.21
N ILE A 127 1.83 -1.66 2.41
CA ILE A 127 2.89 -2.64 2.65
C ILE A 127 2.35 -4.05 2.50
N HIS A 128 1.20 -4.36 3.10
CA HIS A 128 0.62 -5.70 3.00
C HIS A 128 0.28 -6.03 1.55
N THR A 129 -0.42 -5.16 0.83
CA THR A 129 -0.77 -5.42 -0.57
C THR A 129 0.48 -5.46 -1.45
N TYR A 130 1.43 -4.53 -1.31
CA TYR A 130 2.65 -4.53 -2.11
C TYR A 130 3.49 -5.77 -1.85
N ILE A 131 3.78 -6.09 -0.59
CA ILE A 131 4.57 -7.27 -0.24
C ILE A 131 3.83 -8.54 -0.65
N HIS A 132 2.55 -8.67 -0.30
CA HIS A 132 1.79 -9.87 -0.64
C HIS A 132 1.69 -10.04 -2.15
N THR A 133 1.32 -8.99 -2.91
CA THR A 133 1.23 -9.09 -4.37
C THR A 133 2.58 -9.30 -5.00
N TYR A 134 3.63 -8.57 -4.61
CA TYR A 134 4.97 -8.73 -5.17
C TYR A 134 5.54 -10.12 -4.87
N ILE A 135 5.52 -10.56 -3.62
CA ILE A 135 6.04 -11.88 -3.24
C ILE A 135 5.20 -12.97 -3.89
N HIS A 136 3.87 -12.89 -3.79
CA HIS A 136 3.00 -13.92 -4.38
C HIS A 136 3.17 -13.96 -5.89
N THR A 137 3.10 -12.83 -6.59
CA THR A 137 3.27 -12.82 -8.05
C THR A 137 4.67 -13.23 -8.45
N TYR A 138 5.73 -12.69 -7.84
CA TYR A 138 7.10 -13.04 -8.19
C TYR A 138 7.39 -14.51 -7.91
N ILE A 139 7.12 -15.01 -6.72
CA ILE A 139 7.36 -16.41 -6.38
C ILE A 139 6.47 -17.32 -7.21
N HIS A 140 5.17 -17.05 -7.30
CA HIS A 140 4.27 -17.90 -8.07
C HIS A 140 4.65 -17.89 -9.55
N THR A 141 4.82 -16.73 -10.17
CA THR A 141 5.16 -16.67 -11.60
C THR A 141 6.56 -17.23 -11.85
N TYR A 142 7.58 -16.84 -11.09
CA TYR A 142 8.94 -17.31 -11.31
C TYR A 142 9.05 -18.81 -11.07
N ILE A 143 8.59 -19.33 -9.93
CA ILE A 143 8.67 -20.75 -9.63
C ILE A 143 7.78 -21.54 -10.58
N HIS A 144 6.53 -21.14 -10.78
CA HIS A 144 5.63 -21.87 -11.69
C HIS A 144 6.17 -21.86 -13.11
N THR A 145 6.56 -20.70 -13.65
CA THR A 145 7.08 -20.64 -15.03
C THR A 145 8.42 -21.36 -15.14
N TYR A 146 9.36 -21.17 -14.22
CA TYR A 146 10.66 -21.82 -14.28
C TYR A 146 10.52 -23.33 -14.14
N ILE A 147 9.81 -23.82 -13.12
CA ILE A 147 9.62 -25.26 -12.92
C ILE A 147 8.81 -25.84 -14.08
N HIS A 148 7.67 -25.24 -14.44
CA HIS A 148 6.85 -25.76 -15.53
C HIS A 148 7.61 -25.75 -16.84
N THR A 149 8.25 -24.64 -17.23
CA THR A 149 9.00 -24.59 -18.50
C THR A 149 10.21 -25.50 -18.45
N TYR A 150 11.02 -25.49 -17.40
CA TYR A 150 12.21 -26.33 -17.31
C TYR A 150 11.83 -27.81 -17.30
N ILE A 151 10.93 -28.24 -16.43
CA ILE A 151 10.52 -29.65 -16.34
C ILE A 151 9.79 -30.05 -17.63
N HIS A 152 8.81 -29.28 -18.09
CA HIS A 152 8.06 -29.64 -19.29
C HIS A 152 8.99 -29.67 -20.51
N THR A 153 9.80 -28.64 -20.74
CA THR A 153 10.71 -28.64 -21.90
C THR A 153 11.78 -29.71 -21.77
N TYR A 154 12.43 -29.87 -20.61
CA TYR A 154 13.47 -30.88 -20.44
C TYR A 154 12.92 -32.28 -20.58
N ILE A 155 11.84 -32.62 -19.87
CA ILE A 155 11.23 -33.96 -19.94
C ILE A 155 10.65 -34.19 -21.33
N HIS A 156 9.86 -33.27 -21.87
CA HIS A 156 9.26 -33.44 -23.19
C HIS A 156 10.33 -33.55 -24.25
N THR A 157 11.31 -32.64 -24.31
CA THR A 157 12.37 -32.70 -25.31
C THR A 157 13.25 -33.92 -25.12
N TYR A 158 13.69 -34.24 -23.90
CA TYR A 158 14.54 -35.41 -23.65
C TYR A 158 13.81 -36.71 -23.98
N ILE A 159 12.60 -36.92 -23.45
CA ILE A 159 11.83 -38.13 -23.71
C ILE A 159 11.44 -38.21 -25.18
N HIS A 160 10.87 -37.13 -25.75
CA HIS A 160 10.47 -37.15 -27.15
C HIS A 160 11.66 -37.35 -28.07
N THR A 161 12.75 -36.58 -27.91
CA THR A 161 13.92 -36.76 -28.77
C THR A 161 14.59 -38.10 -28.54
N TYR A 162 14.81 -38.55 -27.31
CA TYR A 162 15.46 -39.82 -27.04
C TYR A 162 14.61 -40.99 -27.54
N ILE A 163 13.33 -41.06 -27.17
CA ILE A 163 12.45 -42.15 -27.60
C ILE A 163 12.22 -42.08 -29.10
N HIS A 164 11.88 -40.93 -29.67
CA HIS A 164 11.65 -40.81 -31.10
C HIS A 164 12.92 -41.14 -31.87
N THR A 165 14.07 -40.54 -31.54
CA THR A 165 15.31 -40.83 -32.27
C THR A 165 15.76 -42.27 -32.05
N TYR A 166 15.76 -42.79 -30.83
CA TYR A 166 16.19 -44.16 -30.55
C TYR A 166 15.27 -45.18 -31.22
N ILE A 167 13.95 -45.09 -31.00
CA ILE A 167 13.00 -46.02 -31.60
C ILE A 167 12.97 -45.87 -33.11
N HIS A 168 12.85 -44.64 -33.62
CA HIS A 168 12.81 -44.42 -35.07
C HIS A 168 14.12 -44.88 -35.72
N THR A 169 15.28 -44.46 -35.22
CA THR A 169 16.55 -44.88 -35.82
C THR A 169 16.78 -46.37 -35.64
N TYR A 170 16.57 -46.95 -34.46
CA TYR A 170 16.77 -48.37 -34.24
C TYR A 170 15.81 -49.21 -35.07
N ILE A 171 14.51 -48.96 -35.00
CA ILE A 171 13.52 -49.73 -35.77
C ILE A 171 13.70 -49.49 -37.26
N HIS A 172 13.79 -48.24 -37.70
CA HIS A 172 13.95 -47.95 -39.12
C HIS A 172 15.25 -48.52 -39.64
N THR A 173 16.41 -48.25 -39.02
CA THR A 173 17.68 -48.78 -39.52
C THR A 173 17.72 -50.29 -39.39
N TYR A 174 17.35 -50.89 -38.27
CA TYR A 174 17.41 -52.34 -38.10
C TYR A 174 16.44 -53.04 -39.04
N ILE A 175 15.16 -52.68 -39.05
CA ILE A 175 14.17 -53.33 -39.92
C ILE A 175 14.47 -53.03 -41.38
N HIS A 176 14.71 -51.77 -41.76
CA HIS A 176 14.99 -51.44 -43.15
C HIS A 176 16.27 -52.12 -43.62
N THR A 177 17.39 -52.01 -42.88
CA THR A 177 18.63 -52.64 -43.31
C THR A 177 18.52 -54.15 -43.27
N TYR A 178 17.96 -54.76 -42.23
CA TYR A 178 17.82 -56.21 -42.15
C TYR A 178 16.90 -56.75 -43.23
N ILE A 179 15.68 -56.22 -43.37
CA ILE A 179 14.74 -56.67 -44.40
C ILE A 179 15.27 -56.37 -45.79
N HIS A 180 15.74 -55.14 -46.05
CA HIS A 180 16.27 -54.79 -47.36
C HIS A 180 17.49 -55.64 -47.69
N THR A 181 18.49 -55.73 -46.81
CA THR A 181 19.68 -56.54 -47.10
C THR A 181 19.35 -58.01 -47.17
N TYR A 182 18.56 -58.58 -46.26
CA TYR A 182 18.21 -60.00 -46.28
C TYR A 182 17.38 -60.33 -47.50
N ILE A 183 16.28 -59.62 -47.77
CA ILE A 183 15.43 -59.89 -48.93
C ILE A 183 16.19 -59.59 -50.22
N HIS A 184 16.84 -58.43 -50.34
CA HIS A 184 17.57 -58.11 -51.55
C HIS A 184 18.70 -59.10 -51.79
N THR A 185 19.58 -59.35 -50.80
CA THR A 185 20.68 -60.31 -51.00
C THR A 185 20.16 -61.71 -51.20
N TYR A 186 19.22 -62.21 -50.39
CA TYR A 186 18.71 -63.57 -50.54
C TYR A 186 17.99 -63.74 -51.88
N ILE A 187 17.00 -62.90 -52.20
CA ILE A 187 16.24 -63.01 -53.44
C ILE A 187 17.13 -62.74 -54.64
N HIS A 188 17.90 -61.65 -54.64
CA HIS A 188 18.77 -61.34 -55.77
C HIS A 188 19.83 -62.42 -55.94
N THR A 189 20.58 -62.80 -54.90
CA THR A 189 21.61 -63.83 -55.07
C THR A 189 21.00 -65.18 -55.37
N TYR A 190 19.94 -65.62 -54.69
CA TYR A 190 19.33 -66.91 -54.94
C TYR A 190 18.70 -66.97 -56.33
N ILE A 191 17.83 -66.02 -56.70
CA ILE A 191 17.19 -66.02 -58.02
C ILE A 191 18.24 -65.79 -59.11
N HIS A 192 19.11 -64.79 -58.97
CA HIS A 192 20.12 -64.53 -60.00
C HIS A 192 21.05 -65.72 -60.13
N THR A 193 21.66 -66.22 -59.05
CA THR A 193 22.58 -67.36 -59.17
C THR A 193 21.85 -68.62 -59.60
N TYR A 194 20.71 -68.97 -59.02
CA TYR A 194 19.98 -70.18 -59.39
C TYR A 194 19.49 -70.11 -60.84
N ILE A 195 18.77 -69.06 -61.22
CA ILE A 195 18.25 -68.94 -62.59
C ILE A 195 19.40 -68.77 -63.58
N HIS A 196 20.35 -67.88 -63.32
CA HIS A 196 21.47 -67.68 -64.24
C HIS A 196 22.30 -68.96 -64.36
N THR A 197 22.73 -69.58 -63.25
CA THR A 197 23.53 -70.81 -63.35
C THR A 197 22.72 -71.95 -63.91
N TYR A 198 21.46 -72.17 -63.49
CA TYR A 198 20.65 -73.26 -64.01
C TYR A 198 20.33 -73.08 -65.49
N ILE A 199 19.82 -71.92 -65.90
CA ILE A 199 19.50 -71.66 -67.31
C ILE A 199 20.78 -71.64 -68.13
N HIS A 200 21.81 -70.92 -67.71
CA HIS A 200 23.06 -70.86 -68.46
C HIS A 200 23.71 -72.23 -68.56
N THR A 201 23.89 -72.95 -67.45
CA THR A 201 24.50 -74.30 -67.51
C THR A 201 23.61 -75.28 -68.24
N TYR A 202 22.31 -75.33 -68.00
CA TYR A 202 21.41 -76.26 -68.67
C TYR A 202 21.32 -75.96 -70.16
N ILE A 203 21.03 -74.72 -70.57
CA ILE A 203 20.95 -74.37 -71.99
C ILE A 203 22.31 -74.51 -72.64
N HIS A 204 23.37 -73.96 -72.06
CA HIS A 204 24.70 -74.06 -72.65
C HIS A 204 25.14 -75.52 -72.74
N THR A 205 25.10 -76.30 -71.66
CA THR A 205 25.53 -77.70 -71.72
C THR A 205 24.61 -78.52 -72.59
N TYR A 206 23.28 -78.43 -72.46
CA TYR A 206 22.36 -79.23 -73.26
C TYR A 206 22.45 -78.86 -74.74
N ILE A 207 22.30 -77.59 -75.12
CA ILE A 207 22.36 -77.19 -76.52
C ILE A 207 23.76 -77.41 -77.07
N HIS A 208 24.81 -76.95 -76.39
CA HIS A 208 26.16 -77.13 -76.90
C HIS A 208 26.53 -78.60 -77.00
N THR A 209 26.37 -79.40 -75.93
CA THR A 209 26.74 -80.83 -76.01
C THR A 209 25.83 -81.58 -76.95
N TYR A 210 24.50 -81.40 -76.93
CA TYR A 210 23.60 -82.13 -77.81
C TYR A 210 23.82 -81.75 -79.27
N ILE A 211 23.81 -80.45 -79.61
CA ILE A 211 24.02 -80.02 -81.00
C ILE A 211 25.44 -80.36 -81.45
N HIS A 212 26.47 -80.04 -80.65
CA HIS A 212 27.84 -80.34 -81.05
C HIS A 212 28.06 -81.84 -81.18
N THR A 213 27.69 -82.66 -80.21
CA THR A 213 27.88 -84.12 -80.32
C THR A 213 27.00 -84.70 -81.40
N TYR A 214 25.72 -84.34 -81.51
CA TYR A 214 24.83 -84.88 -82.55
C TYR A 214 25.30 -84.48 -83.94
N ILE A 215 25.53 -83.19 -84.21
CA ILE A 215 26.00 -82.74 -85.52
C ILE A 215 27.39 -83.29 -85.81
N HIS A 216 28.33 -83.20 -84.87
CA HIS A 216 29.69 -83.70 -85.10
C HIS A 216 29.69 -85.20 -85.31
N THR A 217 29.05 -86.00 -84.45
CA THR A 217 29.00 -87.45 -84.64
C THR A 217 28.21 -87.83 -85.88
N TYR A 218 27.04 -87.24 -86.13
CA TYR A 218 26.23 -87.56 -87.30
C TYR A 218 26.96 -87.20 -88.59
N ILE A 219 27.44 -85.96 -88.74
CA ILE A 219 28.15 -85.53 -89.95
C ILE A 219 29.47 -86.30 -90.08
N HIS A 220 30.27 -86.41 -89.01
CA HIS A 220 31.55 -87.11 -89.10
C HIS A 220 31.35 -88.58 -89.41
N THR A 221 30.48 -89.30 -88.69
CA THR A 221 30.26 -90.73 -88.97
C THR A 221 29.59 -90.94 -90.32
N TYR A 222 28.55 -90.18 -90.67
CA TYR A 222 27.85 -90.35 -91.94
C TYR A 222 28.76 -90.03 -93.12
N ILE A 223 29.43 -88.87 -93.14
CA ILE A 223 30.32 -88.49 -94.24
C ILE A 223 31.53 -89.43 -94.29
N HIS A 224 32.17 -89.72 -93.15
CA HIS A 224 33.33 -90.59 -93.13
C HIS A 224 32.97 -92.01 -93.59
N THR A 225 31.91 -92.62 -93.04
CA THR A 225 31.49 -93.97 -93.46
C THR A 225 31.01 -93.99 -94.90
N TYR A 226 30.20 -93.03 -95.34
CA TYR A 226 29.70 -92.96 -96.71
C TYR A 226 30.83 -92.78 -97.72
N ILE A 227 31.71 -91.80 -97.52
CA ILE A 227 32.85 -91.57 -98.42
C ILE A 227 33.81 -92.74 -98.38
N HIS A 228 34.15 -93.25 -97.20
CA HIS A 228 35.10 -94.36 -97.06
C HIS A 228 34.56 -95.63 -97.72
N THR A 229 33.32 -96.02 -97.46
CA THR A 229 32.69 -97.19 -98.11
C THR A 229 32.49 -96.98 -99.61
N TYR A 230 32.05 -95.81 -100.05
CA TYR A 230 31.85 -95.52 -101.47
C TYR A 230 33.17 -95.57 -102.24
N ILE A 231 34.23 -94.94 -101.74
CA ILE A 231 35.55 -94.97 -102.37
C ILE A 231 36.14 -96.38 -102.35
N LEU A 232 36.09 -97.09 -101.23
CA LEU A 232 36.63 -98.46 -101.15
C LEU A 232 35.90 -99.43 -102.07
N THR A 233 34.57 -99.39 -102.08
CA THR A 233 33.78 -100.26 -102.97
C THR A 233 34.01 -99.91 -104.43
N HIS A 234 34.09 -98.63 -104.79
CA HIS A 234 34.29 -98.23 -106.18
C HIS A 234 35.70 -98.56 -106.69
N ILE A 235 36.74 -98.34 -105.87
CA ILE A 235 38.11 -98.77 -106.19
C ILE A 235 38.20 -100.29 -106.29
N PHE A 236 37.61 -101.02 -105.33
CA PHE A 236 37.61 -102.48 -105.31
C PHE A 236 36.94 -103.07 -106.55
N ILE A 237 35.75 -102.58 -106.91
CA ILE A 237 35.03 -102.98 -108.13
C ILE A 237 35.83 -102.62 -109.38
N HIS A 238 36.42 -101.42 -109.44
CA HIS A 238 37.18 -100.95 -110.59
C HIS A 238 38.45 -101.79 -110.81
N ILE A 239 39.19 -102.14 -109.76
CA ILE A 239 40.38 -103.00 -109.87
C ILE A 239 39.97 -104.43 -110.26
N HIS A 240 38.94 -104.99 -109.65
CA HIS A 240 38.48 -106.36 -109.93
C HIS A 240 37.97 -106.52 -111.37
N THR A 241 37.25 -105.53 -111.91
CA THR A 241 36.81 -105.53 -113.32
C THR A 241 37.98 -105.36 -114.29
N ARG A 242 38.97 -104.50 -113.98
CA ARG A 242 40.14 -104.29 -114.84
C ARG A 242 41.10 -105.49 -114.85
N ALA A 243 41.23 -106.21 -113.73
CA ALA A 243 42.00 -107.44 -113.65
C ALA A 243 41.34 -108.56 -114.46
N ARG A 244 40.01 -108.72 -114.35
CA ARG A 244 39.24 -109.73 -115.12
C ARG A 244 39.27 -109.47 -116.63
N ALA A 245 39.27 -108.21 -117.06
CA ALA A 245 39.39 -107.83 -118.47
C ALA A 245 40.79 -108.09 -119.05
N ARG A 246 41.86 -108.00 -118.26
CA ARG A 246 43.24 -108.24 -118.73
C ARG A 246 43.59 -109.71 -118.90
N VAL A 247 43.02 -110.61 -118.10
CA VAL A 247 43.28 -112.06 -118.19
C VAL A 247 42.59 -112.69 -119.42
N HIS A 248 41.53 -112.07 -119.94
CA HIS A 248 40.79 -112.59 -121.09
C HIS A 248 41.37 -112.22 -122.47
N HIS A 249 42.37 -111.34 -122.55
CA HIS A 249 42.90 -110.83 -123.83
C HIS A 249 44.28 -111.40 -124.21
N THR A 250 44.78 -112.39 -123.48
CA THR A 250 46.04 -113.11 -123.75
C THR A 250 45.86 -114.51 -124.37
N TYR A 251 44.65 -114.86 -124.80
CA TYR A 251 44.39 -116.05 -125.62
C TYR A 251 43.36 -115.71 -126.72
N VAL A 252 43.84 -115.15 -127.83
CA VAL A 252 43.55 -115.42 -129.26
C VAL A 252 44.39 -114.43 -130.08
#